data_AF-A0A022VWC5-F1
#
_entry.id   AF-A0A022VWC5-F1
#
_cell.length_a   1.000
_cell.length_b   1.000
_cell.length_c   1.000
_cell.angle_alpha   90.00
_cell.angle_beta   90.00
_cell.angle_gamma   90.00
#
_symmetry.space_group_name_H-M   'P 1'
#
loop_
_entity.id
_entity.type
_entity.pdbx_description
1 polymer ?
#
loop_
_entity_poly.entity_id
_entity_poly.type
_entity_poly.pdbx_seq_one_letter_code
_entity_poly.pdbx_strand_id
1 'polypeptide(L)'
;MEFKFDFPIASSPVPSSSFSQLTSVSFGEAEDLDRQCRERFQKYVPVNAQDDVVRLLAAFMDHLPKDGSVRLMQDIIALDGDSKLRQLRNHLVDAVLKSMQAPGGKTPAPTPSPCGDTQVQIESLVVTSMNPSSRSEQSKLKKDCLKRDGYRCQATGLWDCKSVLDGLIIPNDHKASTTTETAHILPFSLGKFDADKAIETENKARIWQCLYRYFPGLHRVLSPETINTPANAITLDGYIHQQFGSLNVTFKETVSTPYNISIEYECWIINGYRHNRTTLMFTKS
;
A
#
# COMPACT_ATOMS: atom_id res chain seq x y z
N MET A 1 -11.60 18.55 -32.02
CA MET A 1 -12.63 19.13 -31.14
C MET A 1 -12.41 18.51 -29.77
N GLU A 2 -11.64 19.18 -28.92
CA GLU A 2 -11.36 18.73 -27.55
C GLU A 2 -12.59 19.03 -26.69
N PHE A 3 -13.17 17.99 -26.09
CA PHE A 3 -14.25 18.18 -25.12
C PHE A 3 -13.64 18.39 -23.74
N LYS A 4 -13.71 19.63 -23.27
CA LYS A 4 -13.41 20.04 -21.90
C LYS A 4 -14.66 19.78 -21.05
N PHE A 5 -14.55 18.91 -20.05
CA PHE A 5 -15.61 18.70 -19.06
C PHE A 5 -15.25 19.46 -17.79
N ASP A 6 -16.03 20.50 -17.48
CA ASP A 6 -15.98 21.20 -16.21
C ASP A 6 -16.89 20.48 -15.20
N PHE A 7 -16.30 19.78 -14.23
CA PHE A 7 -17.03 19.25 -13.08
C PHE A 7 -17.05 20.29 -11.95
N PRO A 8 -18.15 20.40 -11.18
CA PRO A 8 -18.22 21.31 -10.05
C PRO A 8 -17.23 20.88 -8.95
N ILE A 9 -16.23 21.73 -8.72
CA ILE A 9 -15.18 21.57 -7.73
C ILE A 9 -15.79 21.81 -6.33
N ALA A 10 -15.84 20.77 -5.50
CA ALA A 10 -15.94 20.98 -4.06
C ALA A 10 -14.54 21.36 -3.53
N SER A 11 -14.44 22.53 -2.91
CA SER A 11 -13.20 23.07 -2.36
C SER A 11 -12.65 22.15 -1.26
N SER A 12 -11.43 21.64 -1.45
CA SER A 12 -10.69 20.95 -0.39
C SER A 12 -10.26 21.97 0.68
N PRO A 13 -10.49 21.70 1.99
CA PRO A 13 -10.21 22.66 3.06
C PRO A 13 -8.75 22.69 3.52
N VAL A 14 -7.80 22.06 2.82
CA VAL A 14 -6.41 21.95 3.29
C VAL A 14 -5.42 22.57 2.29
N PRO A 15 -4.63 23.59 2.69
CA PRO A 15 -3.69 24.24 1.79
C PRO A 15 -2.57 23.29 1.38
N SER A 16 -2.31 23.27 0.07
CA SER A 16 -1.44 22.36 -0.67
C SER A 16 0.07 22.62 -0.53
N SER A 17 0.52 23.33 0.50
CA SER A 17 1.91 23.85 0.59
C SER A 17 2.82 23.23 1.66
N SER A 18 2.42 22.20 2.41
CA SER A 18 3.22 21.69 3.55
C SER A 18 4.06 20.41 3.28
N PHE A 19 4.48 20.13 2.04
CA PHE A 19 5.25 18.91 1.72
C PHE A 19 6.77 19.09 1.57
N SER A 20 7.34 20.28 1.81
CA SER A 20 8.78 20.52 1.59
C SER A 20 9.67 20.37 2.83
N GLN A 21 9.23 19.73 3.92
CA GLN A 21 10.07 19.57 5.11
C GLN A 21 10.02 18.14 5.68
N LEU A 22 10.51 17.18 4.91
CA LEU A 22 11.27 16.05 5.47
C LEU A 22 12.53 15.91 4.62
N THR A 23 13.69 15.95 5.27
CA THR A 23 15.06 15.81 4.75
C THR A 23 15.15 15.58 3.24
N SER A 24 15.23 16.66 2.47
CA SER A 24 15.46 16.58 1.04
C SER A 24 16.88 16.06 0.82
N VAL A 25 17.04 14.73 0.80
CA VAL A 25 18.27 14.09 0.35
C VAL A 25 18.55 14.65 -1.04
N SER A 26 19.71 15.27 -1.18
CA SER A 26 20.11 15.90 -2.43
C SER A 26 20.16 14.83 -3.52
N PHE A 27 19.92 15.23 -4.77
CA PHE A 27 19.94 14.29 -5.89
C PHE A 27 21.27 13.50 -5.95
N GLY A 28 22.40 14.17 -5.68
CA GLY A 28 23.71 13.54 -5.66
C GLY A 28 23.93 12.53 -4.54
N GLU A 29 23.31 12.72 -3.36
CA GLU A 29 23.40 11.73 -2.27
C GLU A 29 22.62 10.46 -2.60
N ALA A 30 21.46 10.57 -3.27
CA ALA A 30 20.69 9.40 -3.67
C ALA A 30 21.42 8.57 -4.74
N GLU A 31 22.08 9.22 -5.71
CA GLU A 31 22.90 8.54 -6.72
C GLU A 31 24.13 7.85 -6.11
N ASP A 32 24.78 8.47 -5.13
CA ASP A 32 25.90 7.86 -4.42
C ASP A 32 25.47 6.62 -3.63
N LEU A 33 24.33 6.70 -2.92
CA LEU A 33 23.75 5.57 -2.22
C LEU A 33 23.40 4.42 -3.16
N ASP A 34 22.82 4.71 -4.33
CA ASP A 34 22.50 3.70 -5.35
C ASP A 34 23.77 3.00 -5.86
N ARG A 35 24.82 3.78 -6.18
CA ARG A 35 26.12 3.24 -6.58
C ARG A 35 26.69 2.29 -5.50
N GLN A 36 26.72 2.73 -4.25
CA GLN A 36 27.24 1.93 -3.14
C GLN A 36 26.43 0.63 -2.94
N CYS A 37 25.10 0.68 -3.08
CA CYS A 37 24.26 -0.51 -3.03
C CYS A 37 24.57 -1.49 -4.18
N ARG A 38 24.74 -0.98 -5.40
CA ARG A 38 25.09 -1.82 -6.57
C ARG A 38 26.46 -2.46 -6.41
N GLU A 39 27.45 -1.76 -5.87
CA GLU A 39 28.76 -2.33 -5.52
C GLU A 39 28.64 -3.41 -4.44
N ARG A 40 27.78 -3.19 -3.42
CA ARG A 40 27.50 -4.19 -2.39
C ARG A 40 26.84 -5.45 -2.96
N PHE A 41 25.95 -5.29 -3.93
CA PHE A 41 25.29 -6.40 -4.63
C PHE A 41 26.26 -7.20 -5.51
N GLN A 42 27.23 -6.55 -6.16
CA GLN A 42 28.26 -7.27 -6.94
C GLN A 42 29.12 -8.20 -6.06
N LYS A 43 29.28 -7.86 -4.77
CA LYS A 43 30.04 -8.65 -3.79
C LYS A 43 29.20 -9.73 -3.10
N TYR A 44 27.88 -9.74 -3.31
CA TYR A 44 26.99 -10.71 -2.67
C TYR A 44 27.25 -12.13 -3.21
N VAL A 45 27.33 -13.11 -2.32
CA VAL A 45 27.49 -14.53 -2.68
C VAL A 45 26.13 -15.24 -2.60
N PRO A 46 25.56 -15.66 -3.74
CA PRO A 46 24.31 -16.41 -3.77
C PRO A 46 24.43 -17.76 -3.05
N VAL A 47 23.40 -18.14 -2.28
CA VAL A 47 23.38 -19.43 -1.58
C VAL A 47 23.15 -20.59 -2.57
N ASN A 48 22.37 -20.34 -3.62
CA ASN A 48 22.08 -21.30 -4.68
C ASN A 48 21.58 -20.58 -5.94
N ALA A 49 21.33 -21.32 -7.01
CA ALA A 49 20.88 -20.78 -8.30
C ALA A 49 19.49 -20.09 -8.26
N GLN A 50 18.70 -20.31 -7.21
CA GLN A 50 17.37 -19.70 -7.03
C GLN A 50 17.39 -18.52 -6.05
N ASP A 51 18.56 -18.13 -5.53
CA ASP A 51 18.71 -16.98 -4.65
C ASP A 51 18.37 -15.69 -5.42
N ASP A 52 17.34 -15.00 -4.97
CA ASP A 52 16.80 -13.81 -5.62
C ASP A 52 17.04 -12.51 -4.82
N VAL A 53 17.95 -12.54 -3.83
CA VAL A 53 18.17 -11.41 -2.91
C VAL A 53 18.49 -10.12 -3.63
N VAL A 54 19.51 -10.12 -4.49
CA VAL A 54 19.93 -8.93 -5.23
C VAL A 54 18.81 -8.43 -6.14
N ARG A 55 18.17 -9.35 -6.88
CA ARG A 55 17.08 -9.01 -7.80
C ARG A 55 15.91 -8.35 -7.07
N LEU A 56 15.51 -8.90 -5.92
CA LEU A 56 14.36 -8.38 -5.18
C LEU A 56 14.68 -7.06 -4.48
N LEU A 57 15.85 -6.93 -3.84
CA LEU A 57 16.23 -5.69 -3.17
C LEU A 57 16.41 -4.55 -4.17
N ALA A 58 17.00 -4.81 -5.35
CA ALA A 58 17.05 -3.84 -6.44
C ALA A 58 15.65 -3.43 -6.91
N ALA A 59 14.73 -4.39 -7.07
CA ALA A 59 13.35 -4.07 -7.44
C ALA A 59 12.65 -3.20 -6.38
N PHE A 60 12.89 -3.43 -5.07
CA PHE A 60 12.39 -2.53 -4.03
C PHE A 60 13.02 -1.14 -4.13
N MET A 61 14.33 -1.02 -4.39
CA MET A 61 14.97 0.30 -4.60
C MET A 61 14.33 1.06 -5.77
N ASP A 62 14.02 0.36 -6.87
CA ASP A 62 13.48 0.98 -8.08
C ASP A 62 11.99 1.35 -7.97
N HIS A 63 11.23 0.66 -7.11
CA HIS A 63 9.77 0.81 -7.03
C HIS A 63 9.24 1.44 -5.75
N LEU A 64 10.04 1.54 -4.69
CA LEU A 64 9.64 2.27 -3.49
C LEU A 64 9.49 3.78 -3.77
N PRO A 65 8.66 4.49 -2.99
CA PRO A 65 8.69 5.95 -2.98
C PRO A 65 10.11 6.44 -2.72
N LYS A 66 10.49 7.59 -3.29
CA LYS A 66 11.87 8.11 -3.23
C LYS A 66 12.48 8.07 -1.82
N ASP A 67 11.77 8.58 -0.83
CA ASP A 67 12.24 8.61 0.57
C ASP A 67 12.41 7.20 1.15
N GLY A 68 11.51 6.28 0.79
CA GLY A 68 11.59 4.87 1.17
C GLY A 68 12.75 4.13 0.51
N SER A 69 13.00 4.41 -0.77
CA SER A 69 14.14 3.87 -1.52
C SER A 69 15.46 4.35 -0.91
N VAL A 70 15.59 5.64 -0.59
CA VAL A 70 16.75 6.18 0.12
C VAL A 70 16.96 5.48 1.46
N ARG A 71 15.90 5.28 2.24
CA ARG A 71 15.98 4.56 3.53
C ARG A 71 16.44 3.12 3.34
N LEU A 72 15.93 2.42 2.33
CA LEU A 72 16.34 1.06 2.00
C LEU A 72 17.82 0.99 1.59
N MET A 73 18.30 1.93 0.78
CA MET A 73 19.71 1.98 0.38
C MET A 73 20.63 2.17 1.57
N GLN A 74 20.29 3.09 2.48
CA GLN A 74 21.03 3.29 3.73
C GLN A 74 21.08 2.00 4.56
N ASP A 75 19.96 1.28 4.66
CA ASP A 75 19.90 0.01 5.39
C ASP A 75 20.79 -1.04 4.73
N ILE A 76 20.71 -1.22 3.40
CA ILE A 76 21.54 -2.18 2.66
C ILE A 76 23.03 -1.93 2.91
N ILE A 77 23.46 -0.67 2.90
CA ILE A 77 24.87 -0.28 3.13
C ILE A 77 25.29 -0.55 4.58
N ALA A 78 24.41 -0.27 5.54
CA ALA A 78 24.68 -0.45 6.97
C ALA A 78 24.71 -1.92 7.42
N LEU A 79 24.10 -2.83 6.66
CA LEU A 79 24.05 -4.25 7.01
C LEU A 79 25.38 -4.96 6.77
N ASP A 80 25.93 -5.50 7.86
CA ASP A 80 27.15 -6.30 7.81
C ASP A 80 26.86 -7.76 7.41
N GLY A 81 27.41 -8.18 6.27
CA GLY A 81 27.35 -9.55 5.78
C GLY A 81 26.09 -9.95 5.00
N ASP A 82 26.24 -11.00 4.19
CA ASP A 82 25.21 -11.47 3.27
C ASP A 82 24.02 -12.14 3.98
N SER A 83 24.22 -12.65 5.19
CA SER A 83 23.15 -13.23 6.01
C SER A 83 22.10 -12.17 6.38
N LYS A 84 22.54 -10.95 6.66
CA LYS A 84 21.65 -9.83 6.97
C LYS A 84 20.91 -9.32 5.74
N LEU A 85 21.53 -9.31 4.56
CA LEU A 85 20.82 -8.99 3.31
C LEU A 85 19.73 -10.02 2.99
N ARG A 86 20.01 -11.31 3.20
CA ARG A 86 18.98 -12.37 3.10
C ARG A 86 17.84 -12.14 4.08
N GLN A 87 18.16 -11.79 5.33
CA GLN A 87 17.16 -11.48 6.34
C GLN A 87 16.32 -10.27 5.95
N LEU A 88 16.92 -9.20 5.43
CA LEU A 88 16.21 -8.00 4.97
C LEU A 88 15.27 -8.33 3.82
N ARG A 89 15.74 -9.08 2.82
CA ARG A 89 14.91 -9.55 1.70
C ARG A 89 13.70 -10.32 2.22
N ASN A 90 13.90 -11.26 3.13
CA ASN A 90 12.79 -12.05 3.69
C ASN A 90 11.82 -11.20 4.51
N HIS A 91 12.34 -10.25 5.29
CA HIS A 91 11.54 -9.28 6.03
C HIS A 91 10.63 -8.46 5.10
N LEU A 92 11.18 -7.89 4.02
CA LEU A 92 10.40 -7.13 3.03
C LEU A 92 9.34 -7.99 2.32
N VAL A 93 9.69 -9.23 1.96
CA VAL A 93 8.73 -10.16 1.35
C VAL A 93 7.58 -10.46 2.30
N ASP A 94 7.88 -10.81 3.55
CA ASP A 94 6.84 -11.20 4.49
C ASP A 94 5.98 -10.01 4.92
N ALA A 95 6.62 -8.88 5.22
CA ALA A 95 5.97 -7.71 5.77
C ALA A 95 5.23 -6.87 4.73
N VAL A 96 5.70 -6.84 3.47
CA VAL A 96 5.07 -6.06 2.40
C VAL A 96 4.32 -6.96 1.43
N LEU A 97 4.99 -7.91 0.75
CA LEU A 97 4.34 -8.62 -0.37
C LEU A 97 3.31 -9.66 0.09
N LYS A 98 3.69 -10.51 1.05
CA LYS A 98 2.80 -11.56 1.56
C LYS A 98 1.67 -10.98 2.40
N SER A 99 1.91 -9.89 3.13
CA SER A 99 0.86 -9.24 3.92
C SER A 99 -0.25 -8.72 3.02
N MET A 100 0.06 -8.14 1.85
CA MET A 100 -0.95 -7.68 0.89
C MET A 100 -1.74 -8.81 0.20
N GLN A 101 -1.15 -9.99 0.04
CA GLN A 101 -1.81 -11.14 -0.63
C GLN A 101 -2.64 -12.03 0.30
N ALA A 102 -2.43 -11.95 1.61
CA ALA A 102 -3.03 -12.88 2.54
C ALA A 102 -4.55 -12.64 2.67
N PRO A 103 -5.41 -13.64 2.39
CA PRO A 103 -6.83 -13.53 2.71
C PRO A 103 -6.99 -13.48 4.24
N GLY A 104 -7.39 -12.31 4.75
CA GLY A 104 -7.87 -12.07 6.11
C GLY A 104 -7.17 -12.84 7.22
N GLY A 105 -6.03 -12.34 7.70
CA GLY A 105 -5.42 -12.77 8.98
C GLY A 105 -4.60 -14.06 8.95
N LYS A 106 -4.34 -14.66 7.77
CA LYS A 106 -3.50 -15.86 7.63
C LYS A 106 -2.07 -15.56 7.17
N THR A 107 -1.55 -14.36 7.46
CA THR A 107 -0.16 -14.02 7.13
C THR A 107 0.79 -14.80 8.04
N PRO A 108 1.72 -15.61 7.51
CA PRO A 108 2.78 -16.22 8.31
C PRO A 108 3.55 -15.15 9.10
N ALA A 109 4.16 -15.54 10.22
CA ALA A 109 4.94 -14.61 11.04
C ALA A 109 6.04 -13.93 10.18
N PRO A 110 6.09 -12.58 10.11
CA PRO A 110 7.08 -11.91 9.30
C PRO A 110 8.47 -12.11 9.88
N THR A 111 9.43 -12.37 8.98
CA THR A 111 10.85 -12.43 9.34
C THR A 111 11.25 -11.15 10.10
N PRO A 112 11.98 -11.24 11.23
CA PRO A 112 12.41 -10.05 11.97
C PRO A 112 13.29 -9.13 11.11
N SER A 113 13.12 -7.82 11.26
CA SER A 113 13.97 -6.84 10.59
C SER A 113 15.42 -6.97 11.07
N PRO A 114 16.42 -6.90 10.18
CA PRO A 114 17.82 -6.82 10.58
C PRO A 114 18.27 -5.39 10.95
N CYS A 115 17.42 -4.37 10.78
CA CYS A 115 17.77 -2.96 11.02
C CYS A 115 17.60 -2.57 12.51
N GLY A 116 18.54 -1.79 13.07
CA GLY A 116 18.65 -1.57 14.53
C GLY A 116 17.52 -0.77 15.20
N ASP A 117 16.82 0.10 14.47
CA ASP A 117 15.87 1.07 15.06
C ASP A 117 14.42 0.55 15.17
N THR A 118 14.18 -0.74 14.87
CA THR A 118 12.81 -1.23 14.66
C THR A 118 12.08 -1.61 15.95
N GLN A 119 12.80 -2.00 17.01
CA GLN A 119 12.20 -2.58 18.21
C GLN A 119 11.35 -1.58 19.01
N VAL A 120 11.85 -0.36 19.20
CA VAL A 120 11.14 0.72 19.92
C VAL A 120 9.85 1.12 19.22
N GLN A 121 9.84 1.11 17.88
CA GLN A 121 8.66 1.43 17.09
C GLN A 121 7.60 0.32 17.18
N ILE A 122 8.02 -0.94 17.21
CA ILE A 122 7.12 -2.09 17.39
C ILE A 122 6.41 -2.01 18.74
N GLU A 123 7.16 -1.74 19.82
CA GLU A 123 6.59 -1.62 21.16
C GLU A 123 5.54 -0.50 21.25
N SER A 124 5.80 0.66 20.63
CA SER A 124 4.81 1.75 20.55
C SER A 124 3.54 1.33 19.81
N LEU A 125 3.64 0.55 18.73
CA LEU A 125 2.49 0.16 17.91
C LEU A 125 1.61 -0.90 18.58
N VAL A 126 2.18 -1.73 19.46
CA VAL A 126 1.44 -2.75 20.22
C VAL A 126 0.54 -2.12 21.28
N VAL A 127 0.91 -0.95 21.82
CA VAL A 127 0.17 -0.31 22.93
C VAL A 127 -1.07 0.47 22.45
N THR A 128 -1.10 0.94 21.20
CA THR A 128 -2.09 1.94 20.73
C THR A 128 -3.37 1.35 20.13
N SER A 129 -3.37 0.10 19.69
CA SER A 129 -4.47 -0.45 18.89
C SER A 129 -5.23 -1.53 19.64
N MET A 130 -6.48 -1.23 20.02
CA MET A 130 -7.45 -2.22 20.48
C MET A 130 -8.81 -1.80 19.97
N ASN A 131 -9.34 -2.50 18.97
CA ASN A 131 -10.78 -2.49 18.68
C ASN A 131 -11.17 -3.68 17.78
N PRO A 132 -12.06 -4.58 18.25
CA PRO A 132 -12.64 -5.60 17.40
C PRO A 132 -13.70 -4.98 16.50
N SER A 133 -13.51 -5.09 15.19
CA SER A 133 -14.42 -4.47 14.22
C SER A 133 -15.63 -5.34 13.87
N SER A 134 -16.80 -4.71 13.79
CA SER A 134 -18.13 -5.32 13.69
C SER A 134 -18.73 -5.26 12.28
N ARG A 135 -19.79 -6.05 12.01
CA ARG A 135 -20.51 -6.03 10.72
C ARG A 135 -21.13 -4.67 10.38
N SER A 136 -21.51 -3.88 11.39
CA SER A 136 -22.09 -2.54 11.18
C SER A 136 -21.05 -1.56 10.62
N GLU A 137 -19.79 -1.70 10.99
CA GLU A 137 -18.71 -0.84 10.50
C GLU A 137 -18.38 -1.11 9.03
N GLN A 138 -18.46 -2.36 8.56
CA GLN A 138 -18.28 -2.66 7.14
C GLN A 138 -19.40 -2.06 6.27
N SER A 139 -20.65 -2.11 6.77
CA SER A 139 -21.79 -1.46 6.11
C SER A 139 -21.62 0.06 6.07
N LYS A 140 -21.13 0.66 7.16
CA LYS A 140 -20.80 2.08 7.23
C LYS A 140 -19.69 2.44 6.23
N LEU A 141 -18.59 1.69 6.23
CA LEU A 141 -17.47 1.90 5.31
C LEU A 141 -17.93 1.87 3.85
N LYS A 142 -18.76 0.89 3.47
CA LYS A 142 -19.30 0.79 2.11
C LYS A 142 -20.09 2.04 1.72
N LYS A 143 -20.96 2.53 2.61
CA LYS A 143 -21.74 3.76 2.37
C LYS A 143 -20.84 4.98 2.22
N ASP A 144 -19.82 5.10 3.06
CA ASP A 144 -18.89 6.24 3.06
C ASP A 144 -18.02 6.23 1.79
N CYS A 145 -17.54 5.05 1.37
CA CYS A 145 -16.79 4.89 0.11
C CYS A 145 -17.67 5.21 -1.11
N LEU A 146 -18.90 4.70 -1.18
CA LEU A 146 -19.81 4.99 -2.28
C LEU A 146 -20.10 6.49 -2.40
N LYS A 147 -20.32 7.19 -1.29
CA LYS A 147 -20.51 8.64 -1.30
C LYS A 147 -19.28 9.38 -1.84
N ARG A 148 -18.09 9.02 -1.36
CA ARG A 148 -16.82 9.61 -1.81
C ARG A 148 -16.59 9.36 -3.30
N ASP A 149 -16.89 8.15 -3.76
CA ASP A 149 -16.65 7.67 -5.14
C ASP A 149 -17.78 8.06 -6.10
N GLY A 150 -18.67 8.98 -5.70
CA GLY A 150 -19.78 9.43 -6.53
C GLY A 150 -20.71 8.31 -6.98
N TYR A 151 -20.88 7.29 -6.14
CA TYR A 151 -21.72 6.11 -6.34
C TYR A 151 -21.35 5.26 -7.55
N ARG A 152 -20.05 5.20 -7.88
CA ARG A 152 -19.53 4.47 -9.04
C ARG A 152 -18.34 3.60 -8.68
N CYS A 153 -18.10 2.61 -9.54
CA CYS A 153 -16.82 1.92 -9.59
C CYS A 153 -15.73 2.91 -10.02
N GLN A 154 -14.68 3.06 -9.24
CA GLN A 154 -13.58 3.97 -9.54
C GLN A 154 -12.74 3.55 -10.75
N ALA A 155 -12.77 2.26 -11.10
CA ALA A 155 -12.02 1.72 -12.22
C ALA A 155 -12.78 1.86 -13.56
N THR A 156 -14.07 1.52 -13.58
CA THR A 156 -14.87 1.44 -14.82
C THR A 156 -15.84 2.61 -15.00
N GLY A 157 -16.13 3.34 -13.92
CA GLY A 157 -17.14 4.40 -13.88
C GLY A 157 -18.58 3.89 -13.94
N LEU A 158 -18.81 2.57 -13.86
CA LEU A 158 -20.15 1.98 -13.79
C LEU A 158 -20.85 2.35 -12.48
N TRP A 159 -22.15 2.60 -12.54
CA TRP A 159 -22.95 3.02 -11.38
C TRP A 159 -23.20 1.85 -10.42
N ASP A 160 -23.26 2.13 -9.12
CA ASP A 160 -23.69 1.12 -8.17
C ASP A 160 -25.19 0.83 -8.29
N CYS A 161 -25.55 -0.42 -8.62
CA CYS A 161 -26.94 -0.85 -8.81
C CYS A 161 -27.83 -0.49 -7.60
N LYS A 162 -27.33 -0.71 -6.38
CA LYS A 162 -28.12 -0.48 -5.17
C LYS A 162 -28.38 1.02 -4.97
N SER A 163 -27.37 1.85 -5.19
CA SER A 163 -27.48 3.30 -5.06
C SER A 163 -28.44 3.91 -6.07
N VAL A 164 -28.50 3.38 -7.30
CA VAL A 164 -29.48 3.77 -8.32
C VAL A 164 -30.90 3.32 -7.91
N LEU A 165 -31.06 2.06 -7.50
CA LEU A 165 -32.37 1.52 -7.08
C LEU A 165 -32.95 2.22 -5.86
N ASP A 166 -32.09 2.55 -4.88
CA ASP A 166 -32.49 3.27 -3.66
C ASP A 166 -32.68 4.79 -3.92
N GLY A 167 -32.52 5.27 -5.16
CA GLY A 167 -32.72 6.67 -5.54
C GLY A 167 -31.68 7.65 -4.97
N LEU A 168 -30.50 7.15 -4.55
CA LEU A 168 -29.42 7.98 -4.02
C LEU A 168 -28.69 8.77 -5.12
N ILE A 169 -28.79 8.30 -6.36
CA ILE A 169 -28.19 8.92 -7.54
C ILE A 169 -29.04 8.63 -8.77
N ILE A 170 -29.08 9.59 -9.70
CA ILE A 170 -29.71 9.44 -11.01
C ILE A 170 -28.61 9.51 -12.07
N PRO A 171 -28.26 8.37 -12.71
CA PRO A 171 -27.26 8.34 -13.78
C PRO A 171 -27.60 9.32 -14.91
N ASN A 172 -26.63 10.14 -15.32
CA ASN A 172 -26.80 11.17 -16.34
C ASN A 172 -25.91 10.95 -17.58
N ASP A 173 -25.14 9.86 -17.63
CA ASP A 173 -24.08 9.61 -18.60
C ASP A 173 -24.29 8.34 -19.44
N HIS A 174 -25.51 7.79 -19.45
CA HIS A 174 -25.90 6.54 -20.13
C HIS A 174 -25.06 5.29 -19.77
N LYS A 175 -24.18 5.38 -18.77
CA LYS A 175 -23.40 4.22 -18.32
C LYS A 175 -24.31 3.21 -17.62
N ALA A 176 -23.97 1.94 -17.79
CA ALA A 176 -24.66 0.85 -17.12
C ALA A 176 -24.38 0.86 -15.61
N SER A 177 -25.24 0.15 -14.86
CA SER A 177 -25.03 -0.12 -13.44
C SER A 177 -24.42 -1.50 -13.23
N THR A 178 -23.68 -1.68 -12.13
CA THR A 178 -23.05 -2.93 -11.70
C THR A 178 -23.17 -3.11 -10.19
N THR A 179 -22.95 -4.34 -9.72
CA THR A 179 -22.75 -4.59 -8.28
C THR A 179 -21.35 -4.13 -7.90
N THR A 180 -21.28 -3.18 -6.96
CA THR A 180 -20.01 -2.71 -6.42
C THR A 180 -19.69 -3.30 -5.06
N GLU A 181 -18.40 -3.42 -4.79
CA GLU A 181 -17.81 -3.89 -3.55
C GLU A 181 -16.77 -2.89 -3.08
N THR A 182 -16.49 -2.92 -1.77
CA THR A 182 -15.49 -2.04 -1.16
C THR A 182 -14.25 -2.87 -0.91
N ALA A 183 -13.19 -2.58 -1.68
CA ALA A 183 -11.90 -3.24 -1.57
C ALA A 183 -10.99 -2.44 -0.66
N HIS A 184 -10.40 -3.08 0.36
CA HIS A 184 -9.34 -2.45 1.14
C HIS A 184 -8.02 -2.44 0.35
N ILE A 185 -7.25 -1.35 0.45
CA ILE A 185 -5.92 -1.21 -0.17
C ILE A 185 -4.89 -1.97 0.66
N LEU A 186 -4.76 -1.62 1.94
CA LEU A 186 -4.06 -2.43 2.94
C LEU A 186 -5.04 -3.43 3.57
N PRO A 187 -4.64 -4.70 3.79
CA PRO A 187 -5.51 -5.70 4.38
C PRO A 187 -6.12 -5.24 5.71
N PHE A 188 -7.43 -5.31 5.80
CA PHE A 188 -8.20 -4.95 6.99
C PHE A 188 -7.73 -5.66 8.27
N SER A 189 -7.19 -6.87 8.17
CA SER A 189 -6.66 -7.62 9.31
C SER A 189 -5.50 -6.92 10.03
N LEU A 190 -4.82 -5.97 9.38
CA LEU A 190 -3.70 -5.23 9.97
C LEU A 190 -4.10 -4.23 11.05
N GLY A 191 -5.37 -3.81 11.12
CA GLY A 191 -5.83 -2.91 12.19
C GLY A 191 -6.60 -3.59 13.32
N LYS A 192 -6.80 -4.91 13.26
CA LYS A 192 -7.39 -5.66 14.38
C LYS A 192 -6.30 -6.17 15.29
N PHE A 193 -6.25 -5.71 16.51
CA PHE A 193 -5.30 -6.20 17.51
C PHE A 193 -6.07 -6.92 18.60
N ASP A 194 -5.56 -8.08 18.97
CA ASP A 194 -6.15 -8.97 19.94
C ASP A 194 -5.10 -9.19 21.03
N ALA A 195 -5.37 -8.62 22.22
CA ALA A 195 -4.44 -8.67 23.34
C ALA A 195 -4.18 -10.11 23.80
N ASP A 196 -5.15 -11.00 23.60
CA ASP A 196 -5.04 -12.42 23.94
C ASP A 196 -4.18 -13.19 22.92
N LYS A 197 -3.82 -12.54 21.80
CA LYS A 197 -2.96 -13.09 20.74
C LYS A 197 -1.70 -12.27 20.56
N ALA A 198 -0.87 -12.22 21.60
CA ALA A 198 0.38 -11.46 21.64
C ALA A 198 1.28 -11.67 20.39
N ILE A 199 1.41 -12.91 19.90
CA ILE A 199 2.21 -13.22 18.70
C ILE A 199 1.61 -12.60 17.44
N GLU A 200 0.29 -12.65 17.27
CA GLU A 200 -0.39 -12.05 16.11
C GLU A 200 -0.26 -10.53 16.14
N THR A 201 -0.41 -9.94 17.33
CA THR A 201 -0.23 -8.52 17.59
C THR A 201 1.20 -8.05 17.29
N GLU A 202 2.22 -8.77 17.74
CA GLU A 202 3.62 -8.46 17.43
C GLU A 202 3.91 -8.56 15.92
N ASN A 203 3.37 -9.59 15.25
CA ASN A 203 3.51 -9.76 13.81
C ASN A 203 2.91 -8.58 13.03
N LYS A 204 1.73 -8.08 13.43
CA LYS A 204 1.11 -6.89 12.83
C LYS A 204 1.92 -5.63 13.09
N ALA A 205 2.44 -5.47 14.30
CA ALA A 205 3.31 -4.33 14.63
C ALA A 205 4.59 -4.34 13.77
N ARG A 206 5.19 -5.50 13.52
CA ARG A 206 6.33 -5.64 12.58
C ARG A 206 5.96 -5.26 11.15
N ILE A 207 4.77 -5.64 10.68
CA ILE A 207 4.28 -5.24 9.36
C ILE A 207 4.13 -3.72 9.28
N TRP A 208 3.46 -3.10 10.25
CA TRP A 208 3.30 -1.64 10.30
C TRP A 208 4.62 -0.89 10.38
N GLN A 209 5.55 -1.38 11.20
CA GLN A 209 6.89 -0.81 11.31
C GLN A 209 7.61 -0.83 9.96
N CYS A 210 7.57 -1.97 9.24
CA CYS A 210 8.16 -2.09 7.91
C CYS A 210 7.50 -1.12 6.92
N LEU A 211 6.17 -1.06 6.92
CA LEU A 211 5.40 -0.17 6.06
C LEU A 211 5.73 1.30 6.32
N TYR A 212 5.78 1.76 7.57
CA TYR A 212 6.15 3.15 7.88
C TYR A 212 7.60 3.47 7.55
N ARG A 213 8.51 2.50 7.67
CA ARG A 213 9.92 2.71 7.34
C ARG A 213 10.15 2.93 5.85
N TYR A 214 9.54 2.11 5.00
CA TYR A 214 9.77 2.13 3.55
C TYR A 214 8.68 2.86 2.77
N PHE A 215 7.56 3.21 3.39
CA PHE A 215 6.55 4.10 2.85
C PHE A 215 6.32 5.25 3.84
N PRO A 216 7.31 6.14 4.05
CA PRO A 216 7.24 7.15 5.10
C PRO A 216 6.06 8.11 4.96
N GLY A 217 5.45 8.30 3.79
CA GLY A 217 4.21 9.08 3.67
C GLY A 217 2.98 8.46 4.36
N LEU A 218 2.99 7.14 4.60
CA LEU A 218 1.85 6.35 5.09
C LEU A 218 1.33 6.82 6.46
N HIS A 219 2.21 7.17 7.40
CA HIS A 219 1.81 7.57 8.76
C HIS A 219 0.88 8.80 8.80
N ARG A 220 0.87 9.60 7.72
CA ARG A 220 0.05 10.82 7.62
C ARG A 220 -1.39 10.53 7.20
N VAL A 221 -1.63 9.38 6.57
CA VAL A 221 -2.93 9.04 5.98
C VAL A 221 -3.61 7.88 6.68
N LEU A 222 -2.84 6.97 7.26
CA LEU A 222 -3.33 5.71 7.76
C LEU A 222 -2.49 5.24 8.95
N SER A 223 -3.21 4.60 9.85
CA SER A 223 -2.75 4.00 11.08
C SER A 223 -3.48 2.67 11.31
N PRO A 224 -3.00 1.82 12.24
CA PRO A 224 -3.74 0.64 12.67
C PRO A 224 -5.22 0.91 12.97
N GLU A 225 -5.52 2.02 13.65
CA GLU A 225 -6.86 2.38 14.11
C GLU A 225 -7.74 2.89 12.96
N THR A 226 -7.12 3.46 11.93
CA THR A 226 -7.82 4.04 10.77
C THR A 226 -7.85 3.11 9.56
N ILE A 227 -7.42 1.84 9.71
CA ILE A 227 -7.39 0.84 8.62
C ILE A 227 -8.76 0.62 7.97
N ASN A 228 -9.84 0.86 8.72
CA ASN A 228 -11.21 0.61 8.30
C ASN A 228 -11.96 1.92 7.99
N THR A 229 -11.29 2.81 7.29
CA THR A 229 -11.82 4.10 6.85
C THR A 229 -11.76 4.20 5.32
N PRO A 230 -12.52 5.13 4.70
CA PRO A 230 -12.45 5.33 3.25
C PRO A 230 -11.01 5.59 2.75
N ALA A 231 -10.12 6.19 3.54
CA ALA A 231 -8.73 6.42 3.16
C ALA A 231 -7.95 5.14 2.80
N ASN A 232 -8.39 3.96 3.29
CA ASN A 232 -7.80 2.66 2.96
C ASN A 232 -8.71 1.80 2.07
N ALA A 233 -9.72 2.38 1.41
CA ALA A 233 -10.70 1.59 0.67
C ALA A 233 -11.10 2.25 -0.65
N ILE A 234 -11.48 1.43 -1.63
CA ILE A 234 -11.88 1.84 -2.97
C ILE A 234 -13.14 1.08 -3.41
N THR A 235 -14.08 1.78 -4.04
CA THR A 235 -15.27 1.15 -4.63
C THR A 235 -14.93 0.56 -6.00
N LEU A 236 -15.05 -0.76 -6.14
CA LEU A 236 -14.77 -1.50 -7.37
C LEU A 236 -15.98 -2.34 -7.79
N ASP A 237 -16.12 -2.63 -9.08
CA ASP A 237 -17.04 -3.68 -9.50
C ASP A 237 -16.46 -5.05 -9.14
N GLY A 238 -17.32 -6.07 -9.05
CA GLY A 238 -16.91 -7.39 -8.57
C GLY A 238 -15.75 -8.03 -9.36
N TYR A 239 -15.68 -7.82 -10.67
CA TYR A 239 -14.58 -8.39 -11.48
C TYR A 239 -13.26 -7.69 -11.17
N ILE A 240 -13.26 -6.35 -11.18
CA ILE A 240 -12.04 -5.58 -10.88
C ILE A 240 -11.60 -5.78 -9.42
N HIS A 241 -12.52 -5.91 -8.46
CA HIS A 241 -12.19 -6.24 -7.08
C HIS A 241 -11.42 -7.57 -6.97
N GLN A 242 -11.87 -8.60 -7.68
CA GLN A 242 -11.18 -9.89 -7.70
C GLN A 242 -9.77 -9.78 -8.31
N GLN A 243 -9.63 -9.04 -9.41
CA GLN A 243 -8.33 -8.81 -10.03
C GLN A 243 -7.40 -8.00 -9.12
N PHE A 244 -7.93 -7.00 -8.43
CA PHE A 244 -7.17 -6.17 -7.49
C PHE A 244 -6.69 -6.98 -6.28
N GLY A 245 -7.57 -7.76 -5.65
CA GLY A 245 -7.19 -8.62 -4.52
C GLY A 245 -6.21 -9.74 -4.89
N SER A 246 -6.17 -10.13 -6.17
CA SER A 246 -5.20 -11.10 -6.70
C SER A 246 -3.89 -10.45 -7.14
N LEU A 247 -3.75 -9.12 -6.99
CA LEU A 247 -2.66 -8.31 -7.53
C LEU A 247 -2.44 -8.56 -9.04
N ASN A 248 -3.52 -8.61 -9.82
CA ASN A 248 -3.44 -8.66 -11.29
C ASN A 248 -3.58 -7.26 -11.91
N VAL A 249 -4.12 -6.33 -11.13
CA VAL A 249 -4.25 -4.92 -11.48
C VAL A 249 -3.76 -4.09 -10.30
N THR A 250 -3.16 -2.95 -10.61
CA THR A 250 -2.78 -1.93 -9.62
C THR A 250 -3.27 -0.58 -10.09
N PHE A 251 -3.28 0.36 -9.17
CA PHE A 251 -3.76 1.71 -9.39
C PHE A 251 -2.59 2.69 -9.27
N LYS A 252 -2.53 3.66 -10.18
CA LYS A 252 -1.50 4.72 -10.19
C LYS A 252 -2.11 6.11 -10.15
N GLU A 253 -1.44 6.99 -9.40
CA GLU A 253 -1.88 8.32 -9.03
C GLU A 253 -1.78 9.16 -10.29
N THR A 254 -2.84 9.91 -10.55
CA THR A 254 -2.85 10.81 -11.68
C THR A 254 -2.72 12.24 -11.20
N VAL A 255 -2.07 13.07 -12.02
CA VAL A 255 -1.74 14.46 -11.70
C VAL A 255 -2.99 15.36 -11.66
N SER A 256 -4.15 14.85 -12.10
CA SER A 256 -5.40 15.62 -12.21
C SER A 256 -6.42 15.16 -11.17
N THR A 257 -6.52 15.89 -10.06
CA THR A 257 -7.55 15.77 -9.00
C THR A 257 -7.55 14.46 -8.20
N PRO A 258 -7.96 14.46 -6.91
CA PRO A 258 -7.88 13.29 -6.01
C PRO A 258 -8.78 12.10 -6.39
N TYR A 259 -9.47 12.13 -7.54
CA TYR A 259 -10.48 11.14 -7.94
C TYR A 259 -10.17 10.41 -9.25
N ASN A 260 -9.10 10.80 -9.96
CA ASN A 260 -8.71 10.09 -11.18
C ASN A 260 -7.62 9.07 -10.85
N ILE A 261 -7.96 7.80 -11.05
CA ILE A 261 -7.05 6.68 -10.87
C ILE A 261 -6.80 6.06 -12.24
N SER A 262 -5.54 5.92 -12.62
CA SER A 262 -5.17 5.16 -13.82
C SER A 262 -4.95 3.71 -13.46
N ILE A 263 -5.53 2.79 -14.26
CA ILE A 263 -5.32 1.36 -14.12
C ILE A 263 -4.07 1.00 -14.94
N GLU A 264 -3.02 0.52 -14.28
CA GLU A 264 -1.91 -0.10 -14.99
C GLU A 264 -2.15 -1.62 -15.02
N TYR A 265 -2.23 -2.18 -16.23
CA TYR A 265 -2.21 -3.62 -16.47
C TYR A 265 -0.75 -4.03 -16.66
N GLU A 266 -0.16 -4.74 -15.71
CA GLU A 266 1.15 -5.35 -15.90
C GLU A 266 1.09 -6.83 -15.52
N CYS A 267 1.39 -7.70 -16.48
CA CYS A 267 1.52 -9.13 -16.29
C CYS A 267 2.99 -9.52 -16.45
N TRP A 268 3.69 -9.73 -15.34
CA TRP A 268 5.01 -10.39 -15.35
C TRP A 268 5.04 -11.48 -14.28
N ILE A 269 5.30 -12.73 -14.71
CA ILE A 269 5.55 -13.87 -13.83
C ILE A 269 7.05 -14.07 -13.74
N ILE A 270 7.63 -13.98 -12.53
CA ILE A 270 8.99 -14.48 -12.27
C ILE A 270 8.93 -15.45 -11.09
N ASN A 271 9.25 -16.73 -11.35
CA ASN A 271 9.45 -17.80 -10.36
C ASN A 271 8.35 -17.91 -9.28
N GLY A 272 7.07 -17.83 -9.68
CA GLY A 272 5.94 -18.06 -8.78
C GLY A 272 5.55 -16.88 -7.89
N TYR A 273 6.27 -15.76 -7.92
CA TYR A 273 5.83 -14.49 -7.33
C TYR A 273 5.54 -13.50 -8.47
N ARG A 274 4.27 -13.08 -8.58
CA ARG A 274 3.87 -11.98 -9.47
C ARG A 274 4.46 -10.69 -8.91
N HIS A 275 5.39 -10.10 -9.65
CA HIS A 275 5.97 -8.81 -9.31
C HIS A 275 5.28 -7.77 -10.19
N ASN A 276 4.58 -6.84 -9.55
CA ASN A 276 4.01 -5.67 -10.20
C ASN A 276 4.74 -4.44 -9.68
N ARG A 277 4.68 -3.34 -10.45
CA ARG A 277 4.82 -1.98 -9.92
C ARG A 277 3.91 -1.79 -8.70
N THR A 278 4.44 -2.04 -7.51
CA THR A 278 3.73 -1.73 -6.27
C THR A 278 4.04 -0.28 -5.92
N THR A 279 3.39 0.65 -6.59
CA THR A 279 3.18 1.97 -5.99
C THR A 279 2.08 1.79 -4.96
N LEU A 280 2.45 1.59 -3.69
CA LEU A 280 1.50 1.70 -2.58
C LEU A 280 1.06 3.16 -2.51
N MET A 281 -0.13 3.42 -3.02
CA MET A 281 -0.65 4.77 -3.09
C MET A 281 -1.55 5.07 -1.92
N PHE A 282 -1.11 6.06 -1.17
CA PHE A 282 -1.88 6.70 -0.15
C PHE A 282 -2.60 7.88 -0.79
N THR A 283 -3.91 7.73 -0.99
CA THR A 283 -4.72 8.81 -1.56
C THR A 283 -4.70 10.03 -0.63
N LYS A 284 -4.42 11.19 -1.20
CA LYS A 284 -4.54 12.48 -0.54
C LYS A 284 -6.02 12.71 -0.18
N SER A 285 -6.31 12.80 1.11
CA SER A 285 -7.62 13.24 1.63
C SER A 285 -7.62 14.75 1.79
#